data_AF-A0A814QDR9-F1
#
_entry.id   AF-A0A814QDR9-F1
#
_cell.length_a   1.000
_cell.length_b   1.000
_cell.length_c   1.000
_cell.angle_alpha   90.00
_cell.angle_beta   90.00
_cell.angle_gamma   90.00
#
_symmetry.space_group_name_H-M   'P 1'
#
loop_
_entity.id
_entity.type
_entity.pdbx_description
1 polymer ?
#
loop_
_entity_poly.entity_id
_entity_poly.type
_entity_poly.pdbx_seq_one_letter_code
_entity_poly.pdbx_strand_id
1 'polypeptide(L)'
;MSLDTCLIIILPRRKSLSDNWKANIGSVVIEQIELTERYRLWIDEVSQIFGGLDICAIEIVQSNDGKEFIIDVNDCTMQLVGETYEEDYQSIAKLIIHKMEIYCRPNQELTTVT
;
A
#
# COMPACT_ATOMS: atom_id res chain seq x y z
N MET A 1 3.75 -20.88 -4.09
CA MET A 1 3.10 -19.56 -4.06
C MET A 1 3.76 -18.79 -2.94
N SER A 2 4.93 -18.20 -3.25
CA SER A 2 5.80 -17.56 -2.25
C SER A 2 5.17 -16.24 -1.82
N LEU A 3 5.22 -15.93 -0.53
CA LEU A 3 4.67 -14.73 0.11
C LEU A 3 5.43 -13.42 -0.25
N ASP A 4 6.16 -13.41 -1.36
CA ASP A 4 7.05 -12.32 -1.78
C ASP A 4 6.42 -11.36 -2.81
N THR A 5 5.12 -11.49 -3.08
CA THR A 5 4.44 -10.52 -3.95
C THR A 5 4.20 -9.26 -3.13
N CYS A 6 5.06 -8.27 -3.35
CA CYS A 6 5.21 -7.01 -2.62
C CYS A 6 3.88 -6.25 -2.45
N LEU A 7 3.09 -6.59 -1.43
CA LEU A 7 2.05 -5.71 -0.93
C LEU A 7 2.72 -4.70 0.01
N ILE A 8 2.82 -3.45 -0.42
CA ILE A 8 3.20 -2.35 0.49
C ILE A 8 1.94 -1.97 1.26
N ILE A 9 1.75 -2.59 2.42
CA ILE A 9 0.57 -2.42 3.27
C ILE A 9 0.77 -1.17 4.11
N ILE A 10 0.16 -0.07 3.68
CA ILE A 10 0.14 1.15 4.47
C ILE A 10 -1.19 1.17 5.23
N LEU A 11 -1.12 1.00 6.55
CA LEU A 11 -2.25 1.15 7.47
C LEU A 11 -2.01 2.38 8.35
N PRO A 12 -2.09 3.60 7.80
CA PRO A 12 -1.94 4.78 8.61
C PRO A 12 -3.22 4.98 9.42
N ARG A 13 -3.16 4.78 10.74
CA ARG A 13 -4.26 5.23 11.59
C ARG A 13 -4.10 6.71 11.86
N ARG A 14 -5.06 7.50 11.36
CA ARG A 14 -5.15 8.94 11.62
C ARG A 14 -5.97 9.19 12.87
N LYS A 15 -5.38 9.86 13.85
CA LYS A 15 -6.09 10.41 15.01
C LYS A 15 -6.12 11.93 14.89
N SER A 16 -7.31 12.50 14.70
CA SER A 16 -7.47 13.95 14.72
C SER A 16 -7.16 14.47 16.13
N LEU A 17 -6.31 15.51 16.21
CA LEU A 17 -6.10 16.29 17.43
C LEU A 17 -6.94 17.57 17.47
N SER A 18 -7.75 17.79 16.45
CA SER A 18 -8.66 18.92 16.35
C SER A 18 -10.11 18.45 16.46
N ASP A 19 -11.04 19.32 16.89
CA ASP A 19 -12.49 19.09 16.88
C ASP A 19 -13.08 18.96 15.45
N ASN A 20 -12.24 18.63 14.47
CA ASN A 20 -12.65 18.35 13.11
C ASN A 20 -13.04 16.89 12.97
N TRP A 21 -14.23 16.66 12.42
CA TRP A 21 -14.74 15.32 12.15
C TRP A 21 -13.98 14.61 11.02
N LYS A 22 -13.28 15.37 10.16
CA LYS A 22 -12.40 14.83 9.12
C LYS A 22 -10.97 14.68 9.64
N ALA A 23 -10.57 13.43 9.90
CA ALA A 23 -9.23 13.10 10.40
C ALA A 23 -8.08 13.33 9.39
N ASN A 24 -8.36 13.83 8.18
CA ASN A 24 -7.36 14.25 7.19
C ASN A 24 -7.23 15.79 7.06
N ILE A 25 -7.95 16.57 7.87
CA ILE A 25 -7.90 18.04 7.85
C ILE A 25 -7.49 18.57 9.23
N GLY A 26 -6.36 19.26 9.28
CA GLY A 26 -5.84 19.89 10.50
C GLY A 26 -4.68 19.10 11.12
N SER A 27 -4.48 19.24 12.44
CA SER A 27 -3.44 18.51 13.16
C SER A 27 -3.84 17.05 13.35
N VAL A 28 -3.07 16.15 12.73
CA VAL A 28 -3.33 14.71 12.69
C VAL A 28 -2.10 13.98 13.19
N VAL A 29 -2.30 13.00 14.07
CA VAL A 29 -1.26 12.02 14.42
C VAL A 29 -1.45 10.81 13.54
N ILE A 30 -0.39 10.40 12.87
CA ILE A 30 -0.34 9.17 12.09
C ILE A 30 0.43 8.15 12.93
N GLU A 31 -0.25 7.09 13.33
CA GLU A 31 0.36 6.00 14.08
C GLU A 31 0.58 4.82 13.13
N GLN A 32 1.80 4.30 13.12
CA GLN A 32 2.09 3.03 12.49
C GLN A 32 1.51 1.92 13.37
N ILE A 33 0.67 1.08 12.79
CA ILE A 33 0.06 -0.05 13.49
C ILE A 33 0.72 -1.35 13.02
N GLU A 34 0.89 -2.27 13.96
CA GLU A 34 1.31 -3.63 13.65
C GLU A 34 0.32 -4.32 12.70
N LEU A 35 0.86 -5.01 11.70
CA LEU A 35 0.07 -5.77 10.75
C LEU A 35 -0.47 -7.05 11.39
N THR A 36 -1.69 -6.97 11.93
CA THR A 36 -2.40 -8.14 12.43
C THR A 36 -2.87 -9.07 11.30
N GLU A 37 -3.14 -10.34 11.62
CA GLU A 37 -3.71 -11.31 10.67
C GLU A 37 -5.03 -10.82 10.06
N ARG A 38 -5.85 -10.09 10.83
CA ARG A 38 -7.09 -9.49 10.35
C ARG A 38 -6.85 -8.43 9.29
N TYR A 39 -5.87 -7.55 9.48
CA TYR A 39 -5.53 -6.53 8.50
C TYR A 39 -4.90 -7.13 7.25
N ARG A 40 -4.08 -8.17 7.44
CA ARG A 40 -3.53 -8.95 6.34
C ARG A 40 -4.64 -9.58 5.49
N LEU A 41 -5.63 -10.22 6.12
CA LEU A 41 -6.78 -10.76 5.40
C LEU A 41 -7.48 -9.69 4.55
N TRP A 42 -7.76 -8.52 5.13
CA TRP A 42 -8.45 -7.46 4.40
C TRP A 42 -7.67 -6.98 3.18
N ILE A 43 -6.36 -6.75 3.34
CA ILE A 43 -5.54 -6.23 2.24
C ILE A 43 -5.25 -7.31 1.20
N ASP A 44 -5.12 -8.58 1.59
CA ASP A 44 -4.97 -9.71 0.65
C ASP A 44 -6.24 -9.85 -0.22
N GLU A 45 -7.44 -9.71 0.34
CA GLU A 45 -8.69 -9.71 -0.43
C GLU A 45 -8.80 -8.51 -1.37
N VAL A 46 -8.48 -7.31 -0.88
CA VAL A 46 -8.48 -6.08 -1.68
C VAL A 46 -7.48 -6.18 -2.83
N SER A 47 -6.30 -6.77 -2.61
CA SER A 47 -5.26 -6.86 -3.63
C SER A 47 -5.67 -7.67 -4.86
N GLN A 48 -6.69 -8.53 -4.76
CA GLN A 48 -7.11 -9.40 -5.85
C GLN A 48 -8.07 -8.73 -6.84
N ILE A 49 -8.59 -7.54 -6.50
CA ILE A 49 -9.54 -6.83 -7.37
C ILE A 49 -8.87 -6.32 -8.65
N PHE A 50 -9.67 -6.11 -9.70
CA PHE A 50 -9.22 -5.59 -11.01
C PHE A 50 -8.07 -6.37 -11.68
N GLY A 51 -7.90 -7.65 -11.31
CA GLY A 51 -6.84 -8.51 -11.87
C GLY A 51 -5.51 -8.47 -11.10
N GLY A 52 -5.48 -7.80 -9.94
CA GLY A 52 -4.31 -7.72 -9.08
C GLY A 52 -3.81 -6.28 -8.92
N LEU A 53 -3.76 -5.80 -7.68
CA LEU A 53 -3.14 -4.54 -7.30
C LEU A 53 -1.78 -4.83 -6.67
N ASP A 54 -0.72 -4.35 -7.30
CA ASP A 54 0.64 -4.45 -6.76
C ASP A 54 0.87 -3.50 -5.58
N ILE A 55 0.14 -2.36 -5.54
CA ILE A 55 0.22 -1.37 -4.47
C ILE A 55 -1.22 -0.99 -4.12
N CYS A 56 -1.59 -1.17 -2.86
CA CYS A 56 -2.90 -0.74 -2.35
C CYS A 56 -2.82 -0.47 -0.83
N ALA A 57 -3.78 0.28 -0.33
CA ALA A 57 -3.97 0.52 1.09
C ALA A 57 -5.44 0.53 1.47
N ILE A 58 -5.73 0.23 2.73
CA ILE A 58 -7.08 0.30 3.30
C ILE A 58 -7.10 1.42 4.33
N GLU A 59 -8.11 2.29 4.24
CA GLU A 59 -8.38 3.28 5.26
C GLU A 59 -9.44 2.78 6.23
N ILE A 60 -9.11 2.82 7.52
CA ILE A 60 -9.95 2.31 8.61
C ILE A 60 -10.22 3.45 9.58
N VAL A 61 -11.46 3.59 10.02
CA VAL A 61 -11.83 4.42 11.16
C VAL A 61 -12.21 3.56 12.34
N GLN A 62 -11.77 3.95 13.53
CA GLN A 62 -12.15 3.32 14.79
C GLN A 62 -13.13 4.21 15.54
N SER A 63 -14.27 3.66 15.93
CA SER A 63 -15.24 4.35 16.77
C SER A 63 -14.80 4.37 18.24
N ASN A 64 -15.46 5.20 19.04
CA ASN A 64 -15.15 5.34 20.47
C ASN A 64 -15.36 4.05 21.28
N ASP A 65 -16.20 3.12 20.80
CA ASP A 65 -16.40 1.78 21.38
C ASP A 65 -15.39 0.74 20.85
N GLY A 66 -14.36 1.17 20.12
CA GLY A 66 -13.27 0.32 19.64
C GLY A 66 -13.58 -0.47 18.38
N LYS A 67 -14.78 -0.34 17.80
CA LYS A 67 -15.14 -1.00 16.54
C LYS A 67 -14.44 -0.31 15.38
N GLU A 68 -14.05 -1.10 14.39
CA GLU A 68 -13.33 -0.62 13.23
C GLU A 68 -14.16 -0.79 11.97
N PHE A 69 -14.10 0.21 11.10
CA PHE A 69 -14.86 0.28 9.87
C PHE A 69 -13.89 0.63 8.74
N ILE A 70 -13.84 -0.23 7.72
CA ILE A 70 -13.18 0.10 6.46
C ILE A 70 -14.02 1.19 5.77
N ILE A 71 -13.40 2.29 5.41
CA ILE A 71 -14.08 3.43 4.77
C ILE A 71 -13.58 3.71 3.35
N ASP A 72 -12.37 3.27 3.01
CA ASP A 72 -11.81 3.47 1.68
C ASP A 72 -10.74 2.44 1.33
N VAL A 73 -10.48 2.30 0.03
CA VAL A 73 -9.41 1.50 -0.56
C VAL A 73 -8.68 2.38 -1.57
N ASN A 74 -7.38 2.56 -1.36
CA ASN A 74 -6.53 3.37 -2.24
C ASN A 74 -5.63 2.47 -3.10
N ASP A 75 -5.32 2.93 -4.30
CA ASP A 75 -4.43 2.29 -5.26
C ASP A 75 -2.99 2.84 -5.18
N CYS A 76 -2.22 2.71 -6.26
CA CYS A 76 -0.85 3.20 -6.35
C CYS A 76 -0.70 4.73 -6.32
N THR A 77 -1.79 5.50 -6.36
CA THR A 77 -1.76 6.97 -6.29
C THR A 77 -1.81 7.50 -4.85
N MET A 78 -1.88 6.62 -3.85
CA MET A 78 -1.92 7.00 -2.45
C MET A 78 -0.71 7.82 -2.01
N GLN A 79 -0.93 8.75 -1.09
CA GLN A 79 0.15 9.48 -0.46
C GLN A 79 0.86 8.59 0.58
N LEU A 80 2.18 8.44 0.44
CA LEU A 80 3.03 7.82 1.46
C LEU A 80 3.14 8.76 2.66
N VAL A 81 2.89 8.22 3.85
CA VAL A 81 2.81 8.97 5.10
C VAL A 81 3.45 8.17 6.24
N GLY A 82 3.82 8.87 7.32
CA GLY A 82 4.46 8.25 8.49
C GLY A 82 5.98 8.36 8.46
N GLU A 83 6.64 7.76 9.45
CA GLU A 83 8.10 7.85 9.62
C GLU A 83 8.88 6.95 8.65
N THR A 84 8.25 5.89 8.14
CA THR A 84 8.87 4.88 7.26
C THR A 84 8.67 5.17 5.76
N TYR A 85 8.18 6.36 5.40
CA TYR A 85 7.82 6.69 4.01
C TYR A 85 8.99 6.54 3.02
N GLU A 86 10.24 6.74 3.46
CA GLU A 86 11.43 6.54 2.63
C GLU A 86 11.69 5.05 2.33
N GLU A 87 11.41 4.17 3.28
CA GLU A 87 11.51 2.71 3.10
C GLU A 87 10.43 2.21 2.14
N ASP A 88 9.23 2.81 2.20
CA ASP A 88 8.16 2.54 1.25
C ASP A 88 8.58 2.94 -0.17
N TYR A 89 9.19 4.12 -0.35
CA TYR A 89 9.74 4.53 -1.65
C TYR A 89 10.79 3.54 -2.18
N GLN A 90 11.69 3.06 -1.33
CA GLN A 90 12.69 2.06 -1.74
C GLN A 90 12.04 0.74 -2.14
N SER A 91 10.98 0.33 -1.43
CA SER A 91 10.22 -0.88 -1.72
C SER A 91 9.47 -0.76 -3.05
N ILE A 92 8.84 0.39 -3.32
CA ILE A 92 8.20 0.71 -4.60
C ILE A 92 9.22 0.65 -5.74
N ALA A 93 10.40 1.25 -5.56
CA ALA A 93 11.44 1.22 -6.58
C ALA A 93 11.89 -0.20 -6.91
N LYS A 94 12.09 -1.05 -5.90
CA LYS A 94 12.44 -2.47 -6.08
C LYS A 94 11.36 -3.23 -6.85
N LEU A 95 10.09 -3.02 -6.50
CA LEU A 95 8.95 -3.61 -7.19
C LEU A 95 8.91 -3.20 -8.66
N ILE A 96 9.09 -1.91 -8.96
CA ILE A 96 9.11 -1.40 -10.34
C ILE A 96 10.24 -2.04 -11.14
N ILE A 97 11.46 -2.08 -10.59
CA ILE A 97 12.62 -2.72 -11.24
C ILE A 97 12.31 -4.18 -11.55
N HIS A 98 11.77 -4.92 -10.58
CA HIS A 98 11.40 -6.32 -10.75
C HIS A 98 10.37 -6.52 -11.87
N LYS A 99 9.35 -5.66 -11.94
CA LYS A 99 8.35 -5.69 -13.03
C LYS A 99 9.00 -5.38 -14.38
N MET A 100 9.90 -4.40 -14.45
CA MET A 100 10.64 -4.09 -15.68
C MET A 100 11.52 -5.27 -16.15
N GLU A 101 12.17 -5.99 -15.23
CA GLU A 101 12.96 -7.18 -15.57
C GLU A 101 12.13 -8.33 -16.15
N ILE A 102 10.86 -8.42 -15.76
CA ILE A 102 9.91 -9.42 -16.27
C ILE A 102 9.35 -8.99 -17.64
N TYR A 103 8.89 -7.74 -17.74
CA TYR A 103 8.06 -7.30 -18.87
C TYR A 103 8.80 -6.50 -19.94
N CYS A 104 9.96 -5.90 -19.64
CA CYS A 104 10.65 -4.97 -20.52
C CYS A 104 11.96 -5.53 -21.11
N ARG A 105 12.11 -6.85 -21.21
CA ARG A 105 13.31 -7.44 -21.84
C ARG A 105 13.36 -7.08 -23.33
N PRO A 106 14.49 -6.55 -23.84
CA PRO A 106 14.64 -6.32 -25.26
C PRO A 106 14.61 -7.66 -26.01
N ASN A 107 13.88 -7.72 -27.14
CA ASN A 107 13.92 -8.86 -28.04
C ASN A 107 15.38 -9.11 -28.47
N GLN A 108 15.88 -10.34 -28.23
CA GLN A 108 17.22 -10.75 -28.67
C GLN A 108 17.32 -11.05 -30.17
N GLU A 109 16.28 -10.75 -30.95
CA GLU A 109 16.32 -10.88 -32.41
C GLU A 109 16.90 -9.61 -33.02
N LEU A 110 18.23 -9.57 -33.26
CA LEU A 110 18.92 -8.80 -34.32
C LEU A 110 20.46 -8.86 -34.24
N THR A 111 21.05 -10.01 -33.86
CA THR A 111 22.50 -10.26 -34.06
C THR A 111 22.74 -11.57 -34.78
N THR A 112 22.26 -11.66 -36.02
CA THR A 112 22.89 -12.50 -37.05
C THR A 112 23.48 -11.56 -38.09
N VAL A 113 24.61 -10.93 -37.76
CA VAL A 113 25.51 -10.38 -38.77
C VAL A 113 26.50 -11.48 -39.09
N THR A 114 26.24 -12.16 -40.21
CA THR A 114 27.19 -13.06 -40.87
C THR A 114 28.21 -12.25 -41.64
#